data_AF-A0A6S6S6C2-F1
#
_entry.id   AF-A0A6S6S6C2-F1
#
_cell.length_a   1.000
_cell.length_b   1.000
_cell.length_c   1.000
_cell.angle_alpha   90.00
_cell.angle_beta   90.00
_cell.angle_gamma   90.00
#
_symmetry.space_group_name_H-M   'P 1'
#
loop_
_entity.id
_entity.type
_entity.pdbx_description
1 polymer ?
#
loop_
_entity_poly.entity_id
_entity_poly.type
_entity_poly.pdbx_seq_one_letter_code
_entity_poly.pdbx_strand_id
1 'polypeptide(L)'
;MKEIKTFFIDSNKQVKKSLISGAKPTDKVDGEELAKKVEDTCNELISKGYNIIDVIPITSGSSGYSSAKRYGYGYSYTSGMMIVTSID
;
A
#
# COMPACT_ATOMS: atom_id res chain seq x y z
N MET A 1 -27.46 1.65 -13.85
CA MET A 1 -26.83 2.95 -13.51
C MET A 1 -25.44 2.57 -13.09
N LYS A 2 -24.40 3.04 -13.79
CA LYS A 2 -23.04 2.58 -13.57
C LYS A 2 -22.59 2.86 -12.13
N GLU A 3 -22.38 1.82 -11.34
CA GLU A 3 -21.96 1.89 -9.95
C GLU A 3 -20.43 1.98 -9.90
N ILE A 4 -19.89 2.93 -9.13
CA ILE A 4 -18.45 3.09 -8.90
C ILE A 4 -18.09 2.48 -7.54
N LYS A 5 -17.06 1.63 -7.50
CA LYS A 5 -16.52 1.07 -6.25
C LYS A 5 -15.02 1.31 -6.15
N THR A 6 -14.55 1.42 -4.91
CA THR A 6 -13.14 1.57 -4.60
C THR A 6 -12.69 0.46 -3.68
N PHE A 7 -11.55 -0.16 -3.99
CA PHE A 7 -10.95 -1.21 -3.19
C PHE A 7 -9.58 -0.75 -2.73
N PHE A 8 -9.28 -0.86 -1.44
CA PHE A 8 -7.99 -0.51 -0.89
C PHE A 8 -7.20 -1.77 -0.56
N ILE A 9 -5.94 -1.78 -0.97
CA ILE A 9 -5.00 -2.89 -0.75
C ILE A 9 -3.85 -2.36 0.11
N ASP A 10 -3.76 -2.86 1.34
CA ASP A 10 -2.69 -2.52 2.26
C ASP A 10 -1.33 -3.07 1.80
N SER A 11 -0.33 -2.21 1.90
CA SER A 11 1.07 -2.57 1.77
C SER A 11 1.59 -3.26 3.03
N ASN A 12 2.47 -4.24 2.85
CA ASN A 12 3.22 -4.84 3.94
C ASN A 12 4.66 -4.33 3.97
N LYS A 13 5.30 -4.41 5.14
CA LYS A 13 6.73 -4.10 5.28
C LYS A 13 7.55 -5.36 4.99
N GLN A 14 8.70 -5.19 4.33
CA GLN A 14 9.64 -6.28 4.13
C GLN A 14 10.11 -6.80 5.49
N VAL A 15 10.21 -8.11 5.62
CA VAL A 15 10.69 -8.77 6.83
C VAL A 15 12.11 -9.26 6.60
N LYS A 16 13.05 -8.74 7.38
CA LYS A 16 14.45 -9.19 7.35
C LYS A 16 14.65 -10.27 8.41
N LYS A 17 15.10 -11.45 7.99
CA LYS A 17 15.44 -12.54 8.89
C LYS A 17 16.92 -12.43 9.29
N SER A 18 17.19 -12.40 10.58
CA SER A 18 18.53 -12.47 11.15
C SER A 18 18.72 -13.84 11.80
N LEU A 19 19.89 -14.45 11.58
CA LEU A 19 20.27 -15.75 12.17
C LEU A 19 20.23 -15.75 13.70
N ILE A 20 20.38 -14.59 14.34
CA ILE A 20 20.48 -14.46 15.81
C ILE A 20 19.19 -13.88 16.42
N SER A 21 18.47 -13.02 15.67
CA SER A 21 17.39 -12.21 16.24
C SER A 21 16.01 -12.43 15.62
N GLY A 22 15.85 -13.49 14.82
CA GLY A 22 14.58 -13.84 14.19
C GLY A 22 14.19 -12.90 13.05
N ALA A 23 12.92 -12.97 12.63
CA ALA A 23 12.34 -12.14 11.59
C ALA A 23 11.86 -10.80 12.18
N LYS A 24 12.32 -9.68 11.62
CA LYS A 24 11.89 -8.32 12.02
C LYS A 24 11.45 -7.51 10.81
N PRO A 25 10.35 -6.75 10.89
CA PRO A 25 9.95 -5.83 9.83
C PRO A 25 10.97 -4.70 9.68
N THR A 26 11.20 -4.29 8.44
CA THR A 26 12.06 -3.16 8.07
C THR A 26 11.23 -1.89 7.90
N ASP A 27 11.89 -0.79 7.54
CA ASP A 27 11.26 0.47 7.13
C ASP A 27 10.82 0.47 5.65
N LYS A 28 11.11 -0.59 4.90
CA LYS A 28 10.79 -0.70 3.47
C LYS A 28 9.48 -1.43 3.24
N VAL A 29 8.69 -0.93 2.29
CA VAL A 29 7.53 -1.64 1.74
C VAL A 29 7.99 -2.85 0.92
N ASP A 30 7.28 -3.96 1.05
CA ASP A 30 7.42 -5.11 0.17
C ASP A 30 6.67 -4.84 -1.13
N GLY A 31 7.38 -4.27 -2.11
CA GLY A 31 6.80 -3.84 -3.37
C GLY A 31 6.38 -5.00 -4.27
N GLU A 32 7.08 -6.13 -4.22
CA GLU A 32 6.74 -7.32 -5.01
C GLU A 32 5.46 -7.96 -4.48
N GLU A 33 5.34 -8.08 -3.14
CA GLU A 33 4.13 -8.58 -2.51
C GLU A 33 2.91 -7.68 -2.79
N LEU A 34 3.09 -6.35 -2.68
CA LEU A 34 2.02 -5.39 -2.98
C LEU A 34 1.62 -5.45 -4.46
N ALA A 35 2.58 -5.52 -5.38
CA ALA A 35 2.29 -5.64 -6.81
C ALA A 35 1.48 -6.92 -7.11
N LYS A 36 1.86 -8.05 -6.50
CA LYS A 36 1.12 -9.30 -6.66
C LYS A 36 -0.32 -9.21 -6.13
N LYS A 37 -0.52 -8.60 -4.95
CA LYS A 37 -1.88 -8.39 -4.42
C LYS A 37 -2.75 -7.53 -5.33
N VAL A 38 -2.17 -6.48 -5.91
CA VAL A 38 -2.86 -5.61 -6.87
C VAL A 38 -3.26 -6.40 -8.11
N GLU A 39 -2.34 -7.18 -8.67
CA GLU A 39 -2.61 -8.05 -9.83
C GLU A 39 -3.73 -9.05 -9.52
N ASP A 40 -3.62 -9.80 -8.41
CA ASP A 40 -4.61 -10.79 -8.00
C ASP A 40 -6.00 -10.14 -7.82
N THR A 41 -6.06 -8.96 -7.19
CA THR A 41 -7.30 -8.23 -6.95
C THR A 41 -7.91 -7.69 -8.25
N CYS A 42 -7.09 -7.14 -9.15
CA CYS A 42 -7.56 -6.71 -10.47
C CYS A 42 -8.16 -7.87 -11.26
N ASN A 43 -7.47 -9.02 -11.29
CA ASN A 43 -7.94 -10.23 -11.97
C ASN A 43 -9.26 -10.74 -11.37
N GLU A 44 -9.37 -10.78 -10.04
CA GLU A 44 -10.60 -11.14 -9.34
C GLU A 44 -11.76 -10.20 -9.68
N LEU A 45 -11.53 -8.89 -9.64
CA LEU A 45 -12.53 -7.88 -9.97
C LEU A 45 -13.00 -7.99 -11.43
N ILE A 46 -12.07 -8.18 -12.37
CA ILE A 46 -12.39 -8.40 -13.79
C ILE A 46 -13.25 -9.66 -13.95
N SER A 47 -12.88 -10.76 -13.29
CA SER A 47 -13.68 -12.02 -13.34
C SER A 47 -15.10 -11.86 -12.78
N LYS A 48 -15.30 -10.87 -11.89
CA LYS A 48 -16.60 -10.51 -11.31
C LYS A 48 -17.39 -9.51 -12.16
N GLY A 49 -16.87 -9.11 -13.33
CA GLY A 49 -17.52 -8.19 -14.25
C GLY A 49 -17.26 -6.71 -13.97
N TYR A 50 -16.33 -6.37 -13.09
CA TYR A 50 -15.90 -4.99 -12.90
C TYR A 50 -14.98 -4.54 -14.04
N ASN A 51 -15.13 -3.28 -14.45
CA ASN A 51 -14.17 -2.56 -15.27
C ASN A 51 -13.23 -1.78 -14.35
N ILE A 52 -11.92 -2.02 -14.46
CA ILE A 52 -10.90 -1.24 -13.76
C ILE A 52 -10.77 0.12 -14.44
N ILE A 53 -10.89 1.20 -13.67
CA ILE A 53 -10.76 2.58 -14.15
C ILE A 53 -9.35 3.10 -13.86
N ASP A 54 -8.88 2.91 -12.63
CA ASP A 54 -7.59 3.46 -12.19
C ASP A 54 -7.00 2.65 -11.02
N VAL A 55 -5.69 2.73 -10.84
CA VAL A 55 -4.93 2.12 -9.74
C VAL A 55 -3.96 3.16 -9.17
N ILE A 56 -4.29 3.68 -7.98
CA ILE A 56 -3.68 4.89 -7.42
C ILE A 56 -2.86 4.53 -6.17
N PRO A 57 -1.58 4.92 -6.08
CA PRO A 57 -0.81 4.73 -4.85
C PRO A 57 -1.27 5.69 -3.76
N ILE A 58 -1.45 5.17 -2.55
CA ILE A 58 -1.77 5.97 -1.36
C ILE A 58 -0.54 6.05 -0.48
N THR A 59 -0.04 7.26 -0.26
CA THR A 59 1.10 7.54 0.61
C THR A 59 0.63 8.02 1.98
N SER A 60 1.21 7.48 3.04
CA SER A 60 1.09 8.06 4.38
C SER A 60 2.45 8.50 4.88
N GLY A 61 2.45 9.41 5.84
CA GLY A 61 3.66 9.88 6.45
C GLY A 61 3.38 10.61 7.74
N SER A 62 4.44 10.89 8.48
CA SER A 62 4.37 11.73 9.66
C SER A 62 5.57 12.65 9.68
N SER A 63 5.37 13.86 10.21
CA SER A 63 6.44 14.79 10.50
C SER A 63 6.38 15.18 11.96
N GLY A 64 7.54 15.45 12.54
CA GLY A 64 7.70 15.87 13.92
C GLY A 64 8.80 16.92 14.03
N TYR A 65 8.57 17.90 14.89
CA TYR A 65 9.58 18.89 15.26
C TYR A 65 9.98 18.67 16.72
N SER A 66 11.28 18.45 16.97
CA SER A 66 11.79 18.34 18.33
C SER A 66 12.36 19.67 18.80
N SER A 67 11.59 20.41 19.60
CA SER A 67 12.04 21.69 20.19
C SER A 67 13.30 21.54 21.05
N ALA A 68 13.44 20.40 21.72
CA ALA A 68 14.60 20.08 22.56
C ALA A 68 15.88 19.82 21.76
N LYS A 69 15.77 19.24 20.54
CA LYS A 69 16.91 18.92 19.68
C LYS A 69 17.09 19.89 18.51
N ARG A 70 16.21 20.90 18.37
CA ARG A 70 16.21 21.93 17.32
C ARG A 70 16.30 21.39 15.88
N TYR A 71 15.73 20.21 15.62
CA TYR A 71 15.60 19.68 14.26
C TYR A 71 14.22 19.08 14.03
N GLY A 72 13.78 19.12 12.76
CA GLY A 72 12.58 18.44 12.28
C GLY A 72 12.93 17.11 11.60
N TYR A 73 12.05 16.14 11.71
CA TYR A 73 12.13 14.88 10.98
C TYR A 73 10.79 14.58 10.32
N GLY A 74 10.83 13.85 9.22
CA GLY A 74 9.64 13.37 8.54
C GLY A 74 9.94 12.08 7.81
N TYR A 75 8.91 11.26 7.65
CA TYR A 75 8.97 10.08 6.82
C TYR A 75 7.66 9.95 6.04
N SER A 76 7.74 9.35 4.87
CA SER A 76 6.58 8.96 4.06
C SER A 76 6.82 7.56 3.51
N TYR A 77 5.76 6.79 3.36
CA TYR A 77 5.78 5.46 2.78
C TYR A 77 4.47 5.20 2.04
N THR A 78 4.52 4.38 0.99
CA THR A 78 3.31 3.86 0.35
C THR A 78 2.58 3.00 1.36
N SER A 79 1.37 3.39 1.76
CA SER A 79 0.53 2.62 2.68
C SER A 79 -0.26 1.53 1.97
N GLY A 80 -0.52 1.71 0.69
CA GLY A 80 -1.27 0.77 -0.11
C GLY A 80 -1.59 1.32 -1.50
N MET A 81 -2.46 0.60 -2.20
CA MET A 81 -2.99 0.98 -3.52
C MET A 81 -4.51 1.04 -3.45
N MET A 82 -5.11 2.04 -4.08
CA MET A 82 -6.55 2.14 -4.28
C MET A 82 -6.88 1.75 -5.72
N ILE A 83 -7.78 0.79 -5.90
CA ILE A 83 -8.31 0.40 -7.21
C ILE A 83 -9.70 1.02 -7.35
N VAL A 84 -9.89 1.83 -8.39
CA VAL A 84 -11.17 2.42 -8.74
C VAL A 84 -11.80 1.58 -9.84
N THR A 85 -13.04 1.14 -9.65
CA THR A 85 -13.76 0.30 -10.60
C THR A 85 -15.15 0.82 -10.91
N SER A 86 -15.73 0.26 -11.97
CA SER A 86 -17.14 0.42 -12.29
C SER A 86 -17.81 -0.89 -12.68
N ILE A 87 -19.10 -1.00 -12.44
CA ILE A 87 -19.94 -2.12 -12.87
C ILE A 87 -21.31 -1.57 -13.30
N ASP A 88 -21.91 -2.17 -14.33
CA ASP A 88 -23.15 -1.68 -14.94
C ASP A 88 -24.43 -2.18 -14.24
#